data_AF-A0A496P4C7-F1
#
_entry.id   AF-A0A496P4C7-F1
#
_cell.length_a   1.000
_cell.length_b   1.000
_cell.length_c   1.000
_cell.angle_alpha   90.00
_cell.angle_beta   90.00
_cell.angle_gamma   90.00
#
_symmetry.space_group_name_H-M   'P 1'
#
loop_
_entity.id
_entity.type
_entity.pdbx_description
1 polymer ?
#
loop_
_entity_poly.entity_id
_entity_poly.type
_entity_poly.pdbx_seq_one_letter_code
_entity_poly.pdbx_strand_id
1 'polypeptide(L)'
;MNFLRNNLANFFTLGNLFSGCVGAVHLLNGDYQTTAICILISAVLDFFDGFVARALKSNSELGVQLDSLADMVTFGVLPGLTMFVMLEPFGNQLFGIDLPFKVQYLGLFITLLSCMRLAIFNIDDEQTYYFKG
;
A
#
# COMPACT_ATOMS: atom_id res chain seq x y z
N MET A 1 14.74 -14.37 24.20
CA MET A 1 15.28 -13.40 23.21
C MET A 1 14.48 -13.37 21.90
N ASN A 2 13.24 -13.89 21.87
CA ASN A 2 12.42 -13.95 20.63
C ASN A 2 11.49 -12.73 20.46
N PHE A 3 11.13 -12.06 21.57
CA PHE A 3 10.20 -10.91 21.56
C PHE A 3 10.77 -9.67 20.86
N LEU A 4 12.02 -9.29 21.16
CA LEU A 4 12.66 -8.13 20.53
C LEU A 4 12.85 -8.30 19.01
N ARG A 5 13.18 -9.51 18.58
CA ARG A 5 13.42 -9.85 17.18
C ARG A 5 12.12 -9.79 16.37
N ASN A 6 11.03 -10.34 16.89
CA ASN A 6 9.72 -10.32 16.21
C ASN A 6 9.10 -8.91 16.15
N ASN A 7 9.33 -8.08 17.17
CA ASN A 7 8.81 -6.70 17.20
C ASN A 7 9.59 -5.74 16.28
N LEU A 8 10.81 -6.10 15.87
CA LEU A 8 11.63 -5.27 14.98
C LEU A 8 11.03 -5.19 13.57
N ALA A 9 10.59 -6.33 13.01
CA ALA A 9 9.89 -6.34 11.73
C ALA A 9 8.60 -5.51 11.80
N ASN A 10 7.76 -5.75 12.81
CA ASN A 10 6.54 -4.98 13.02
C ASN A 10 6.79 -3.46 13.17
N PHE A 11 7.92 -3.05 13.76
CA PHE A 11 8.28 -1.64 13.87
C PHE A 11 8.60 -1.02 12.51
N PHE A 12 9.32 -1.75 11.64
CA PHE A 12 9.58 -1.31 10.27
C PHE A 12 8.30 -1.24 9.45
N THR A 13 7.39 -2.22 9.58
CA THR A 13 6.07 -2.21 8.93
C THR A 13 5.20 -1.03 9.37
N LEU A 14 5.20 -0.72 10.67
CA LEU A 14 4.53 0.48 11.18
C LEU A 14 5.19 1.77 10.68
N GLY A 15 6.51 1.76 10.48
CA GLY A 15 7.25 2.85 9.83
C GLY A 15 6.84 3.05 8.37
N ASN A 16 6.69 1.96 7.61
CA ASN A 16 6.18 1.97 6.23
C ASN A 16 4.78 2.61 6.21
N LEU A 17 3.87 2.11 7.05
CA LEU A 17 2.51 2.64 7.19
C LEU A 17 2.49 4.13 7.56
N PHE A 18 3.31 4.55 8.53
CA PHE A 18 3.39 5.94 8.94
C PHE A 18 3.86 6.85 7.80
N SER A 19 4.91 6.43 7.07
CA SER A 19 5.41 7.15 5.89
C SER A 19 4.36 7.25 4.78
N GLY A 20 3.58 6.20 4.56
CA GLY A 20 2.44 6.21 3.63
C GLY A 20 1.36 7.22 4.02
N CYS A 21 0.96 7.23 5.30
CA CYS A 21 -0.02 8.20 5.81
C CYS A 21 0.48 9.65 5.69
N VAL A 22 1.75 9.91 6.00
CA VAL A 22 2.36 11.23 5.83
C VAL A 22 2.36 11.63 4.36
N GLY A 23 2.76 10.72 3.46
CA GLY A 23 2.65 10.92 2.02
C GLY A 23 1.23 11.27 1.58
N ALA A 24 0.20 10.64 2.17
CA ALA A 24 -1.19 10.87 1.80
C ALA A 24 -1.64 12.27 2.17
N VAL A 25 -1.21 12.75 3.33
CA VAL A 25 -1.50 14.10 3.81
C VAL A 25 -0.80 15.13 2.93
N HIS A 26 0.49 14.92 2.60
CA HIS A 26 1.23 15.84 1.71
C HIS A 26 0.67 15.88 0.29
N LEU A 27 0.19 14.75 -0.22
CA LEU A 27 -0.48 14.66 -1.50
C LEU A 27 -1.73 15.54 -1.55
N LEU A 28 -2.57 15.48 -0.51
CA LEU A 28 -3.77 16.31 -0.40
C LEU A 28 -3.45 17.80 -0.24
N ASN A 29 -2.27 18.12 0.31
CA ASN A 29 -1.76 19.49 0.39
C ASN A 29 -1.13 19.99 -0.93
N GLY A 30 -1.06 19.15 -1.97
CA GLY A 30 -0.49 19.48 -3.28
C GLY A 30 1.04 19.36 -3.36
N ASP A 31 1.69 18.78 -2.34
CA ASP A 31 3.14 18.54 -2.33
C ASP A 31 3.47 17.13 -2.87
N TYR A 32 3.50 17.03 -4.20
CA TYR A 32 3.79 15.79 -4.90
C TYR A 32 5.25 15.32 -4.73
N GLN A 33 6.19 16.23 -4.49
CA GLN A 33 7.60 15.89 -4.31
C GLN A 33 7.81 15.14 -3.00
N THR A 34 7.29 15.68 -1.90
CA THR A 34 7.38 15.01 -0.60
C THR A 34 6.63 13.69 -0.61
N THR A 35 5.47 13.63 -1.28
CA THR A 35 4.71 12.37 -1.46
C THR A 35 5.55 11.29 -2.14
N ALA A 36 6.23 11.61 -3.26
CA ALA A 36 7.06 10.65 -3.98
C ALA A 36 8.25 10.16 -3.14
N ILE A 37 8.87 11.06 -2.35
CA ILE A 37 9.95 10.70 -1.43
C ILE A 37 9.42 9.78 -0.32
N CYS A 38 8.25 10.07 0.25
CA CYS A 38 7.61 9.22 1.26
C CYS A 38 7.31 7.82 0.72
N ILE A 39 6.83 7.69 -0.53
CA ILE A 39 6.61 6.38 -1.18
C ILE A 39 7.92 5.60 -1.29
N LEU A 40 9.00 6.25 -1.73
CA LEU A 40 10.30 5.61 -1.85
C LEU A 40 10.82 5.14 -0.49
N ILE A 41 10.67 5.96 0.55
CA ILE A 41 11.06 5.59 1.92
C ILE A 41 10.21 4.41 2.40
N SER A 42 8.90 4.45 2.20
CA SER A 42 7.97 3.36 2.50
C SER A 42 8.38 2.06 1.83
N ALA A 43 8.70 2.09 0.53
CA ALA A 43 9.16 0.91 -0.22
C ALA A 43 10.50 0.36 0.28
N VAL A 44 11.41 1.22 0.73
CA VAL A 44 12.66 0.76 1.33
C VAL A 44 12.38 0.09 2.68
N LEU A 45 11.51 0.65 3.51
CA LEU A 45 11.16 0.08 4.82
C LEU A 45 10.47 -1.29 4.69
N ASP A 46 9.58 -1.42 3.69
CA ASP A 46 8.90 -2.67 3.31
C ASP A 46 9.84 -3.76 2.76
N PHE A 47 10.94 -3.35 2.15
CA PHE A 47 11.97 -4.30 1.79
C PHE A 47 12.74 -4.79 3.02
N PHE A 48 12.92 -3.91 4.02
CA PHE A 48 13.69 -4.22 5.22
C PHE A 48 12.92 -5.09 6.22
N ASP A 49 11.63 -4.86 6.48
CA ASP A 49 10.83 -5.76 7.33
C ASP A 49 10.68 -7.14 6.73
N GLY A 50 10.41 -7.26 5.42
CA GLY A 50 10.37 -8.54 4.71
C GLY A 50 11.72 -9.29 4.77
N PHE A 51 12.84 -8.57 4.62
CA PHE A 51 14.17 -9.15 4.78
C PHE A 51 14.44 -9.62 6.22
N VAL A 52 14.09 -8.80 7.21
CA VAL A 52 14.26 -9.11 8.64
C VAL A 52 13.38 -10.30 9.04
N ALA A 53 12.12 -10.35 8.61
CA ALA A 53 11.20 -11.47 8.88
C ALA A 53 11.77 -12.79 8.35
N ARG A 54 12.27 -12.78 7.11
CA ARG A 54 12.88 -13.95 6.45
C ARG A 54 14.20 -14.37 7.12
N ALA A 55 15.04 -13.41 7.52
CA ALA A 55 16.32 -13.67 8.20
C ALA A 55 16.13 -14.19 9.64
N LEU A 56 15.05 -13.81 10.31
CA LEU A 56 14.76 -14.23 11.69
C LEU A 56 14.08 -15.59 11.79
N LYS A 57 13.59 -16.18 10.68
CA LYS A 57 12.73 -17.38 10.67
C LYS A 57 11.54 -17.28 11.65
N SER A 58 11.12 -16.05 11.92
CA SER A 58 10.05 -15.73 12.86
C SER A 58 8.90 -15.13 12.06
N ASN A 59 8.32 -15.95 11.17
CA ASN A 59 7.11 -15.58 10.45
C ASN A 59 5.93 -15.76 11.41
N SER A 60 5.66 -14.74 12.20
CA SER A 60 4.41 -14.69 12.97
C SER A 60 3.27 -14.34 12.02
N GLU A 61 2.17 -15.10 12.08
CA GLU A 61 0.96 -14.84 11.27
C GLU A 61 0.47 -13.39 11.42
N LEU A 62 0.62 -12.80 12.61
CA LEU A 62 0.30 -11.40 12.87
C LEU A 62 1.15 -10.45 12.02
N GLY A 63 2.46 -10.71 11.91
CA GLY A 63 3.38 -9.87 11.15
C GLY A 63 3.05 -9.87 9.67
N VAL A 64 2.71 -11.03 9.10
CA VAL A 64 2.31 -11.18 7.69
C VAL A 64 1.02 -10.40 7.38
N GLN A 65 0.04 -10.45 8.28
CA GLN A 65 -1.18 -9.66 8.13
C GLN A 65 -0.92 -8.16 8.28
N LEU A 66 -0.07 -7.77 9.24
CA LEU A 66 0.28 -6.38 9.48
C LEU A 66 1.00 -5.75 8.27
N ASP A 67 1.92 -6.51 7.66
CA ASP A 67 2.65 -6.18 6.43
C ASP A 67 1.68 -5.88 5.28
N SER A 68 0.78 -6.84 5.02
CA SER A 68 -0.29 -6.66 4.01
C SER A 68 -1.18 -5.44 4.28
N LEU A 69 -1.52 -5.17 5.54
CA LEU A 69 -2.32 -3.99 5.89
C LEU A 69 -1.54 -2.68 5.65
N ALA A 70 -0.25 -2.65 5.99
CA ALA A 70 0.60 -1.49 5.75
C ALA A 70 0.76 -1.22 4.25
N ASP A 71 1.04 -2.26 3.47
CA ASP A 71 1.14 -2.22 2.01
C ASP A 71 -0.14 -1.76 1.32
N MET A 72 -1.30 -2.16 1.84
CA MET A 72 -2.58 -1.69 1.33
C MET A 72 -2.69 -0.17 1.45
N VAL A 73 -2.18 0.45 2.52
CA VAL A 73 -2.24 1.89 2.70
C VAL A 73 -1.20 2.60 1.84
N THR A 74 0.05 2.13 1.82
CA THR A 74 1.15 2.78 1.12
C THR A 74 1.09 2.60 -0.39
N PHE A 75 0.74 1.40 -0.87
CA PHE A 75 0.70 1.05 -2.30
C PHE A 75 -0.71 0.85 -2.86
N GLY A 76 -1.74 0.79 -2.02
CA GLY A 76 -3.14 0.73 -2.47
C GLY A 76 -3.86 2.07 -2.35
N VAL A 77 -3.88 2.65 -1.15
CA VAL A 77 -4.59 3.91 -0.86
C VAL A 77 -3.87 5.09 -1.48
N LEU A 78 -2.55 5.17 -1.30
CA LEU A 78 -1.79 6.33 -1.78
C LEU A 78 -1.88 6.53 -3.29
N PRO A 79 -1.67 5.51 -4.15
CA PRO A 79 -1.82 5.69 -5.60
C PRO A 79 -3.28 5.95 -6.01
N GLY A 80 -4.25 5.40 -5.27
CA GLY A 80 -5.67 5.69 -5.48
C GLY A 80 -6.01 7.14 -5.18
N LEU A 81 -5.45 7.72 -4.12
CA LEU A 81 -5.54 9.15 -3.81
C LEU A 81 -4.82 10.00 -4.85
N THR A 82 -3.67 9.55 -5.34
CA THR A 82 -2.94 10.28 -6.40
C THR A 82 -3.82 10.38 -7.65
N MET A 83 -4.48 9.30 -8.03
CA MET A 83 -5.43 9.32 -9.14
C MET A 83 -6.67 10.16 -8.83
N PHE A 84 -7.16 10.18 -7.58
CA PHE A 84 -8.24 11.08 -7.18
C PHE A 84 -7.88 12.56 -7.43
N VAL A 85 -6.67 12.98 -7.03
CA VAL A 85 -6.17 14.36 -7.25
C VAL A 85 -5.92 14.63 -8.73
N MET A 86 -5.34 13.68 -9.47
CA MET A 86 -5.10 13.84 -10.92
C MET A 86 -6.40 13.92 -11.73
N LEU A 87 -7.48 13.29 -11.28
CA LEU A 87 -8.80 13.34 -11.91
C LEU A 87 -9.62 14.55 -11.44
N GLU A 88 -9.10 15.36 -10.51
CA GLU A 88 -9.74 16.58 -10.04
C GLU A 88 -10.22 17.52 -11.18
N PRO A 89 -9.36 17.85 -12.18
CA PRO A 89 -9.72 18.77 -13.25
C PRO A 89 -10.75 18.21 -14.26
N PHE A 90 -10.99 16.90 -14.29
CA PHE A 90 -11.99 16.30 -15.19
C PHE A 90 -13.44 16.48 -14.68
N GLY A 91 -13.61 16.81 -13.39
CA GLY A 91 -14.92 17.14 -12.82
C GLY A 91 -15.97 16.04 -13.04
N ASN A 92 -17.06 16.39 -13.74
CA ASN A 92 -18.13 15.47 -14.13
C ASN A 92 -18.07 15.06 -15.60
N GLN A 93 -17.12 15.61 -16.36
CA GLN A 93 -17.11 15.49 -17.80
C GLN A 93 -16.03 14.48 -18.22
N LEU A 94 -16.48 13.30 -18.63
CA LEU A 94 -15.60 12.25 -19.14
C LEU A 94 -15.88 12.08 -20.63
N PHE A 95 -14.89 12.36 -21.48
CA PHE A 95 -15.03 12.25 -22.95
C PHE A 95 -16.24 13.02 -23.53
N GLY A 96 -16.59 14.17 -22.95
CA GLY A 96 -17.71 15.00 -23.40
C GLY A 96 -19.10 14.54 -22.94
N ILE A 97 -19.16 13.53 -22.07
CA ILE A 97 -20.39 13.05 -21.43
C ILE A 97 -20.45 13.59 -19.99
N ASP A 98 -21.55 14.27 -19.64
CA ASP A 98 -21.82 14.67 -18.25
C ASP A 98 -22.29 13.45 -17.46
N LEU A 99 -21.47 13.01 -16.52
CA LEU A 99 -21.81 11.95 -15.59
C LEU A 99 -22.52 12.52 -14.35
N PRO A 100 -23.45 11.77 -13.74
CA PRO A 100 -24.12 12.18 -12.50
C PRO A 100 -23.20 12.10 -11.27
N PHE A 101 -21.97 11.61 -11.41
CA PHE A 101 -20.98 11.46 -10.35
C PHE A 101 -19.64 12.09 -10.74
N LYS A 102 -18.90 12.61 -9.76
CA LYS A 102 -17.54 13.15 -9.98
C LYS A 102 -16.60 12.02 -10.40
N VAL A 103 -15.90 12.21 -11.52
CA VAL A 103 -14.96 11.24 -12.10
C VAL A 103 -13.82 10.92 -11.14
N GLN A 104 -13.46 11.87 -10.27
CA GLN A 104 -12.46 11.76 -9.20
C GLN A 104 -12.56 10.46 -8.38
N TYR A 105 -13.78 10.02 -8.06
CA TYR A 105 -14.00 8.80 -7.27
C TYR A 105 -13.56 7.52 -7.98
N LEU A 106 -13.44 7.53 -9.31
CA LEU A 106 -12.92 6.38 -10.06
C LEU A 106 -11.44 6.11 -9.74
N GLY A 107 -10.67 7.10 -9.29
CA GLY A 107 -9.29 6.88 -8.84
C GLY A 107 -9.19 5.89 -7.67
N LEU A 108 -10.20 5.88 -6.79
CA LEU A 108 -10.27 4.96 -5.64
C LEU A 108 -10.56 3.50 -6.03
N PHE A 109 -10.96 3.26 -7.27
CA PHE A 109 -11.13 1.90 -7.79
C PHE A 109 -9.80 1.13 -7.78
N ILE A 110 -8.67 1.84 -7.92
CA ILE A 110 -7.33 1.25 -7.78
C ILE A 110 -7.13 0.70 -6.37
N THR A 111 -7.53 1.44 -5.35
CA THR A 111 -7.45 1.00 -3.96
C THR A 111 -8.32 -0.23 -3.70
N LEU A 112 -9.53 -0.28 -4.27
CA LEU A 112 -10.42 -1.44 -4.20
C LEU A 112 -9.80 -2.69 -4.83
N LEU A 113 -9.28 -2.57 -6.05
CA LEU A 113 -8.63 -3.67 -6.75
C LEU A 113 -7.34 -4.13 -6.05
N SER A 114 -6.56 -3.20 -5.50
CA SER A 114 -5.37 -3.51 -4.71
C SER A 114 -5.71 -4.28 -3.43
N CYS A 115 -6.77 -3.86 -2.72
CA CYS A 115 -7.26 -4.57 -1.54
C CYS A 115 -7.68 -6.01 -1.88
N MET A 116 -8.43 -6.19 -2.97
CA MET A 116 -8.84 -7.52 -3.42
C MET A 116 -7.63 -8.39 -3.79
N ARG A 117 -6.63 -7.83 -4.48
CA ARG A 117 -5.38 -8.52 -4.81
C ARG A 117 -4.67 -9.04 -3.56
N LEU A 118 -4.50 -8.17 -2.55
CA LEU A 118 -3.83 -8.53 -1.30
C LEU A 118 -4.63 -9.56 -0.49
N ALA A 119 -5.96 -9.43 -0.45
CA ALA A 119 -6.82 -10.37 0.25
C ALA A 119 -6.73 -11.79 -0.36
N ILE A 120 -6.73 -11.88 -1.70
CA ILE A 120 -6.54 -13.16 -2.40
C ILE A 120 -5.15 -13.73 -2.11
N PHE A 121 -4.11 -12.90 -2.16
CA PHE A 121 -2.73 -13.32 -1.87
C PHE A 121 -2.55 -13.83 -0.44
N ASN A 122 -3.20 -13.21 0.55
CA ASN A 122 -3.08 -13.58 1.96
C ASN A 122 -3.86 -14.86 2.34
N ILE A 123 -4.80 -15.31 1.50
CA ILE A 123 -5.54 -16.58 1.67
C ILE A 123 -4.86 -17.74 0.91
N ASP A 124 -3.97 -17.42 -0.04
CA ASP A 124 -3.29 -18.42 -0.86
C ASP A 124 -2.13 -19.09 -0.10
N ASP A 125 -2.45 -20.13 0.66
CA ASP A 125 -1.50 -21.00 1.35
C ASP A 125 -0.72 -21.92 0.38
N GLU A 126 -1.14 -22.03 -0.90
CA GLU A 126 -0.46 -22.80 -1.94
C GLU A 126 0.63 -21.98 -2.65
N GLN A 127 1.57 -21.42 -1.88
CA GLN A 127 2.86 -20.98 -2.43
C GLN A 127 3.71 -22.21 -2.79
N THR A 128 3.26 -22.97 -3.80
CA THR A 128 4.01 -24.08 -4.35
C THR A 128 5.14 -23.50 -5.20
N TYR A 129 6.38 -23.68 -4.77
CA TYR A 129 7.61 -23.26 -5.48
C TYR A 129 7.84 -23.97 -6.84
N TYR A 130 6.84 -24.67 -7.37
CA TYR A 130 6.93 -25.42 -8.61
C TYR A 130 5.96 -24.84 -9.65
N PHE A 131 6.54 -24.41 -10.78
CA PHE A 131 5.81 -24.14 -12.01
C PHE A 131 4.97 -25.37 -12.38
N LYS A 132 3.64 -25.23 -12.35
CA LYS A 132 2.72 -26.15 -13.02
C LYS A 132 2.74 -25.78 -14.50
N GLY A 133 3.51 -26.54 -15.27
CA GLY A 133 3.47 -26.50 -16.74
C GLY A 133 2.16 -27.05 -17.29
#